data_AF-A0AAE3QG99-F1
#
_entry.id   AF-A0AAE3QG99-F1
#
_cell.length_a   1.000
_cell.length_b   1.000
_cell.length_c   1.000
_cell.angle_alpha   90.00
_cell.angle_beta   90.00
_cell.angle_gamma   90.00
#
_symmetry.space_group_name_H-M   'P 1'
#
loop_
_entity.id
_entity.type
_entity.pdbx_description
1 polymer ?
#
loop_
_entity_poly.entity_id
_entity_poly.type
_entity_poly.pdbx_seq_one_letter_code
_entity_poly.pdbx_strand_id
1 'polypeptide(L)'
;PVIRTVALLALCAAYIQGPLTKIFDFNGALAEMNHFGLHPAAFFAVVVIVFELAASAMVVSGFLRWLGALALAGFTLLATLIALRFWELPPGMDRMMATNAFFEHL
;
A
#
# COMPACT_ATOMS: atom_id res chain seq x y z
N PRO A 1 24.27 0.96 -13.37
CA PRO A 1 23.90 1.68 -12.12
C PRO A 1 22.58 2.46 -12.27
N VAL A 2 22.44 3.31 -13.30
CA VAL A 2 21.23 4.12 -13.53
C VAL A 2 19.98 3.26 -13.79
N ILE A 3 20.08 2.22 -14.63
CA ILE A 3 18.97 1.31 -14.94
C ILE A 3 18.41 0.64 -13.68
N ARG A 4 19.28 0.24 -12.74
CA ARG A 4 18.87 -0.38 -11.47
C ARG A 4 18.09 0.62 -10.60
N THR A 5 18.56 1.86 -10.51
CA THR A 5 17.87 2.89 -9.72
C THR A 5 16.51 3.20 -10.34
N VAL A 6 16.43 3.35 -11.67
CA VAL A 6 15.17 3.60 -12.38
C VAL A 6 14.19 2.44 -12.22
N ALA A 7 14.65 1.18 -12.31
CA ALA A 7 13.81 0.01 -12.09
C ALA A 7 13.27 -0.06 -10.65
N LEU A 8 14.10 0.25 -9.65
CA LEU A 8 13.66 0.33 -8.25
C LEU A 8 12.68 1.49 -8.02
N LEU A 9 12.91 2.62 -8.67
CA LEU A 9 12.01 3.78 -8.59
C LEU A 9 10.65 3.46 -9.22
N ALA A 10 10.64 2.74 -10.35
CA ALA A 10 9.42 2.26 -11.00
C ALA A 10 8.66 1.24 -10.11
N LEU A 11 9.38 0.31 -9.47
CA LEU A 11 8.80 -0.61 -8.48
C LEU A 11 8.23 0.13 -7.26
N CYS A 12 8.91 1.16 -6.78
CA CYS A 12 8.44 1.98 -5.66
C CYS A 12 7.40 3.04 -6.07
N ALA A 13 7.14 3.25 -7.36
CA ALA A 13 6.30 4.36 -7.82
C ALA A 13 4.88 4.28 -7.26
N ALA A 14 4.28 3.08 -7.23
CA ALA A 14 2.97 2.86 -6.63
C ALA A 14 2.96 3.21 -5.13
N TYR A 15 4.01 2.82 -4.40
CA TYR A 15 4.19 3.08 -2.97
C TYR A 15 4.54 4.54 -2.64
N ILE A 16 5.00 5.34 -3.60
CA ILE A 16 5.24 6.77 -3.42
C ILE A 16 3.99 7.58 -3.80
N GLN A 17 3.30 7.15 -4.86
CA GLN A 17 2.11 7.81 -5.37
C GLN A 17 0.93 7.75 -4.38
N GLY A 18 0.70 6.60 -3.73
CA GLY A 18 -0.36 6.45 -2.71
C GLY A 18 -0.26 7.42 -1.53
N PRO A 19 0.89 7.53 -0.84
CA PRO A 19 1.10 8.51 0.22
C PRO A 19 0.97 9.94 -0.26
N LEU A 20 1.50 10.26 -1.44
CA LEU A 20 1.41 11.62 -1.98
C LEU A 20 -0.05 12.03 -2.17
N THR A 21 -0.88 11.17 -2.76
CA THR A 21 -2.32 11.47 -2.91
C THR A 21 -3.00 11.62 -1.55
N LYS A 22 -2.64 10.79 -0.55
CA LYS A 22 -3.15 10.93 0.83
C LYS A 22 -2.67 12.20 1.55
N ILE A 23 -1.50 12.73 1.22
CA ILE A 23 -1.00 14.01 1.76
C ILE A 23 -1.76 15.18 1.13
N PHE A 24 -1.99 15.14 -0.19
CA PHE A 24 -2.74 16.18 -0.90
C PHE A 24 -4.24 16.14 -0.59
N ASP A 25 -4.80 14.95 -0.33
CA ASP A 25 -6.18 14.74 0.09
C ASP A 25 -6.27 13.91 1.38
N PHE A 26 -5.89 14.56 2.49
CA PHE A 26 -5.94 13.93 3.80
C PHE A 26 -7.36 13.59 4.25
N ASN A 27 -8.36 14.35 3.81
CA ASN A 27 -9.77 14.06 4.11
C ASN A 27 -10.23 12.78 3.39
N GLY A 28 -9.84 12.59 2.12
CA GLY A 28 -10.05 11.34 1.39
C GLY A 28 -9.38 10.15 2.10
N ALA A 29 -8.14 10.33 2.58
CA ALA A 29 -7.44 9.30 3.35
C ALA A 29 -8.16 8.91 4.65
N LEU A 30 -8.72 9.88 5.36
CA LEU A 30 -9.55 9.62 6.55
C LEU A 30 -10.83 8.86 6.20
N ALA A 31 -11.48 9.21 5.09
CA ALA A 31 -12.69 8.54 4.62
C ALA A 31 -12.40 7.07 4.25
N GLU A 32 -11.29 6.78 3.58
CA GLU A 32 -10.84 5.41 3.29
C GLU A 32 -10.59 4.61 4.58
N MET A 33 -9.83 5.16 5.53
CA MET A 33 -9.52 4.45 6.78
C MET A 33 -10.80 4.18 7.60
N ASN A 34 -11.75 5.13 7.61
CA ASN A 34 -13.06 4.92 8.23
C ASN A 34 -13.89 3.86 7.48
N HIS A 35 -13.81 3.83 6.14
CA HIS A 35 -14.47 2.79 5.34
C HIS A 35 -13.92 1.39 5.65
N PHE A 36 -12.61 1.28 5.87
CA PHE A 36 -11.96 0.03 6.32
C PHE A 36 -12.15 -0.26 7.82
N GLY A 37 -12.82 0.61 8.58
CA GLY A 37 -13.07 0.44 10.02
C GLY A 37 -11.83 0.64 10.89
N LEU A 38 -10.78 1.27 10.39
CA LEU A 38 -9.53 1.52 11.10
C LEU A 38 -9.65 2.79 11.97
N HIS A 39 -9.95 2.60 13.25
CA HIS A 39 -9.99 3.69 14.23
C HIS A 39 -8.77 3.65 15.17
N PRO A 40 -8.06 4.79 15.36
CA PRO A 40 -8.30 6.13 14.83
C PRO A 40 -7.79 6.32 13.39
N ALA A 41 -8.66 6.76 12.46
CA ALA A 41 -8.36 6.92 11.04
C ALA A 41 -7.12 7.79 10.77
N ALA A 42 -6.98 8.92 11.49
CA ALA A 42 -5.84 9.82 11.33
C ALA A 42 -4.50 9.18 11.71
N PHE A 43 -4.50 8.35 12.76
CA PHE A 43 -3.30 7.65 13.19
C PHE A 43 -2.85 6.64 12.13
N PHE A 44 -3.77 5.79 11.67
CA PHE A 44 -3.46 4.82 10.62
C PHE A 44 -3.06 5.49 9.30
N ALA A 45 -3.75 6.55 8.88
CA ALA A 45 -3.38 7.30 7.68
C ALA A 45 -1.94 7.83 7.75
N VAL A 46 -1.57 8.49 8.86
CA VAL A 46 -0.20 9.02 9.06
C VAL A 46 0.83 7.89 9.10
N VAL A 47 0.55 6.81 9.83
CA VAL A 47 1.47 5.66 9.93
C VAL A 47 1.73 5.05 8.56
N VAL A 48 0.68 4.84 7.75
CA VAL A 48 0.79 4.27 6.40
C VAL A 48 1.61 5.21 5.50
N ILE A 49 1.29 6.51 5.48
CA ILE A 49 2.03 7.51 4.69
C ILE A 49 3.53 7.50 5.03
N VAL A 50 3.85 7.57 6.33
CA VAL A 50 5.24 7.59 6.79
C VAL A 50 5.94 6.28 6.46
N PHE A 51 5.26 5.14 6.65
CA PHE A 51 5.82 3.83 6.39
C PHE A 51 6.14 3.62 4.91
N GLU A 52 5.20 3.88 4.01
CA GLU A 52 5.38 3.71 2.57
C GLU A 52 6.49 4.62 2.02
N LEU A 53 6.55 5.88 2.47
CA LEU A 53 7.62 6.81 2.07
C LEU A 53 8.98 6.42 2.64
N ALA A 54 9.06 6.03 3.92
CA ALA A 54 10.32 5.63 4.55
C ALA A 54 10.85 4.32 3.94
N ALA A 55 9.98 3.34 3.71
CA ALA A 55 10.36 2.07 3.10
C ALA A 55 10.78 2.25 1.63
N SER A 56 10.05 3.07 0.86
CA SER A 56 10.45 3.43 -0.51
C SER A 56 11.81 4.16 -0.53
N ALA A 57 12.04 5.09 0.41
CA ALA A 57 13.32 5.79 0.54
C ALA A 57 14.48 4.84 0.89
N MET A 58 14.27 3.85 1.77
CA MET A 58 15.26 2.81 2.08
C MET A 58 15.58 1.94 0.85
N VAL A 59 14.57 1.54 0.09
CA VAL A 59 14.76 0.75 -1.13
C VAL A 59 15.51 1.53 -2.21
N VAL A 60 15.16 2.81 -2.42
CA VAL A 60 15.82 3.65 -3.43
C VAL A 60 17.24 4.03 -3.03
N SER A 61 17.46 4.47 -1.78
CA SER A 61 18.79 4.85 -1.25
C SER A 61 19.76 3.67 -1.17
N GLY A 62 19.24 2.45 -1.00
CA GLY A 62 20.06 1.26 -0.86
C GLY A 62 20.46 0.90 0.56
N PHE A 63 20.08 1.73 1.53
CA PHE A 63 20.26 1.45 2.95
C PHE A 63 19.15 0.51 3.43
N LEU A 64 19.53 -0.67 3.93
CA LEU A 64 18.59 -1.73 4.37
C LEU A 64 17.53 -2.11 3.31
N ARG A 65 17.92 -2.16 2.03
CA ARG A 65 17.03 -2.49 0.88
C ARG A 65 16.14 -3.71 1.11
N TRP A 66 16.68 -4.78 1.70
CA TRP A 66 15.94 -6.00 1.98
C TRP A 66 14.85 -5.80 3.04
N LEU A 67 15.15 -5.02 4.08
CA LEU A 67 14.18 -4.71 5.12
C LEU A 67 13.06 -3.83 4.57
N GLY A 68 13.39 -2.80 3.77
CA GLY A 68 12.40 -1.95 3.11
C GLY A 68 11.52 -2.74 2.12
N ALA A 69 12.11 -3.64 1.34
CA ALA A 69 11.35 -4.49 0.42
C ALA A 69 10.42 -5.47 1.16
N LEU A 70 10.89 -6.11 2.25
CA LEU A 70 10.04 -6.96 3.08
C LEU A 70 8.92 -6.18 3.78
N ALA A 71 9.24 -4.97 4.25
CA ALA A 71 8.28 -4.07 4.88
C ALA A 71 7.17 -3.70 3.90
N LEU A 72 7.51 -3.31 2.66
CA LEU A 72 6.55 -3.01 1.61
C LEU A 72 5.72 -4.24 1.23
N ALA A 73 6.36 -5.41 1.04
CA ALA A 73 5.66 -6.64 0.71
C ALA A 73 4.65 -7.05 1.80
N GLY A 74 5.07 -6.99 3.07
CA GLY A 74 4.19 -7.27 4.21
C GLY A 74 3.03 -6.27 4.31
N PHE A 75 3.31 -4.99 4.05
CA PHE A 75 2.26 -3.96 4.00
C PHE A 75 1.25 -4.21 2.87
N THR A 76 1.72 -4.50 1.65
CA THR A 76 0.84 -4.81 0.52
C THR A 76 -0.05 -6.00 0.83
N LEU A 77 0.53 -7.05 1.43
CA LEU A 77 -0.23 -8.25 1.79
C LEU A 77 -1.28 -7.95 2.87
N LEU A 78 -0.93 -7.19 3.91
CA LEU A 78 -1.90 -6.76 4.92
C LEU A 78 -2.98 -5.85 4.33
N ALA A 79 -2.60 -4.91 3.49
CA ALA A 79 -3.52 -3.98 2.83
C ALA A 79 -4.49 -4.72 1.92
N THR A 80 -4.03 -5.70 1.14
CA THR A 80 -4.89 -6.50 0.26
C THR A 80 -5.81 -7.41 1.07
N LEU A 81 -5.34 -8.02 2.16
CA LEU A 81 -6.21 -8.79 3.07
C LEU A 81 -7.33 -7.92 3.68
N ILE A 82 -7.02 -6.68 4.07
CA ILE A 82 -7.99 -5.75 4.69
C ILE A 82 -8.94 -5.15 3.64
N ALA A 83 -8.41 -4.77 2.49
CA ALA A 83 -9.18 -4.08 1.45
C ALA A 83 -10.00 -5.04 0.58
N LEU A 84 -9.44 -6.21 0.26
CA LEU A 84 -10.06 -7.22 -0.60
C LEU A 84 -10.58 -8.36 0.27
N ARG A 85 -11.56 -8.06 1.13
CA ARG A 85 -12.27 -9.06 1.96
C ARG A 85 -13.22 -9.90 1.10
N PHE A 86 -12.70 -10.52 0.04
CA PHE A 86 -13.48 -11.34 -0.90
C PHE A 86 -14.22 -12.49 -0.22
N TRP A 87 -13.76 -12.93 0.96
CA TRP A 87 -14.42 -13.91 1.82
C TRP A 87 -15.74 -13.44 2.44
N GLU A 88 -15.94 -12.14 2.60
CA GLU A 88 -17.19 -11.56 3.13
C GLU A 88 -18.15 -11.07 2.05
N LEU A 89 -17.69 -11.03 0.79
CA LEU A 89 -18.51 -10.65 -0.35
C LEU A 89 -19.46 -11.78 -0.76
N PRO A 90 -20.74 -11.48 -1.09
CA PRO A 90 -21.68 -12.47 -1.60
C PRO A 90 -21.14 -13.17 -2.86
N PRO A 91 -21.55 -14.43 -3.14
CA PRO A 91 -21.20 -15.09 -4.39
C PRO A 91 -21.69 -14.26 -5.58
N GLY A 92 -20.77 -13.76 -6.40
CA GLY A 92 -21.07 -12.82 -7.49
C GLY A 92 -19.81 -12.33 -8.21
N MET A 93 -20.00 -11.45 -9.20
CA MET A 93 -18.91 -10.87 -10.01
C MET A 93 -17.93 -10.05 -9.15
N ASP A 94 -18.43 -9.35 -8.13
CA ASP A 94 -17.60 -8.55 -7.19
C ASP A 94 -16.63 -9.42 -6.38
N ARG A 95 -17.05 -10.61 -5.97
CA ARG A 95 -16.18 -11.57 -5.28
C ARG A 95 -15.08 -12.10 -6.20
N MET A 96 -15.39 -12.40 -7.47
CA MET A 96 -14.37 -12.83 -8.44
C MET A 96 -13.37 -11.71 -8.73
N MET A 97 -13.84 -10.47 -8.88
CA MET A 97 -12.98 -9.31 -9.10
C MET A 97 -12.06 -9.05 -7.90
N ALA A 98 -12.57 -9.09 -6.68
CA ALA A 98 -11.77 -8.93 -5.46
C ALA A 98 -10.75 -10.06 -5.28
N THR A 99 -11.12 -11.30 -5.65
CA THR A 99 -10.20 -12.45 -5.59
C THR A 99 -9.08 -12.31 -6.62
N ASN A 100 -9.40 -11.90 -7.86
CA ASN A 100 -8.38 -11.67 -8.90
C ASN A 100 -7.43 -10.52 -8.50
N ALA A 101 -7.98 -9.40 -8.03
CA ALA A 101 -7.18 -8.28 -7.56
C ALA A 101 -6.24 -8.67 -6.40
N PHE A 102 -6.68 -9.59 -5.52
CA PHE A 102 -5.85 -10.10 -4.43
C PHE A 102 -4.65 -10.88 -4.96
N PHE A 103 -4.87 -11.78 -5.92
CA PHE A 103 -3.80 -12.56 -6.55
C PHE A 103 -2.89 -11.72 -7.46
N GLU A 104 -3.37 -10.60 -8.01
CA GLU A 104 -2.52 -9.67 -8.77
C GLU A 104 -1.50 -8.93 -7.90
N HIS A 105 -1.80 -8.76 -6.61
CA HIS A 105 -0.94 -8.04 -5.67
C HIS A 105 -0.11 -8.97 -4.75
N LEU A 106 -0.28 -10.30 -4.90
CA LEU A 106 0.48 -11.33 -4.18
C LEU A 106 1.70 -11.79 -4.98
#